data_AF-A0A0F5VL39-F1
#
_entry.id   AF-A0A0F5VL39-F1
#
_cell.length_a   1.000
_cell.length_b   1.000
_cell.length_c   1.000
_cell.angle_alpha   90.00
_cell.angle_beta   90.00
_cell.angle_gamma   90.00
#
_symmetry.space_group_name_H-M   'P 1'
#
loop_
_entity.id
_entity.type
_entity.pdbx_description
1 polymer ?
#
loop_
_entity_poly.entity_id
_entity_poly.type
_entity_poly.pdbx_seq_one_letter_code
_entity_poly.pdbx_strand_id
1 'polypeptide(L)'
;ISALRDHCSSMAMLEAILSPEWADRYYSFDAHWSAGEEMASMRDGSGDEYSIVFSDAGAYIRGFAHESAMSPYANDGPWPGVLADVPAVFRSCVEEPAFADEDGMPAVTACAWRERGDGAWKAGTIEFPDDGAGDPDGSEYLFRLLADRAPEAFQRFAEDYYDIPV
;
A
#
# COMPACT_ATOMS: atom_id res chain seq x y z
N ILE A 1 11.38 3.16 -8.98
CA ILE A 1 10.37 4.13 -8.52
C ILE A 1 9.47 4.52 -9.68
N SER A 2 9.97 5.18 -10.74
CA SER A 2 9.18 5.50 -11.94
C SER A 2 8.39 4.31 -12.50
N ALA A 3 9.04 3.18 -12.73
CA ALA A 3 8.36 1.97 -13.24
C ALA A 3 7.25 1.41 -12.33
N LEU A 4 7.29 1.68 -11.01
CA LEU A 4 6.20 1.32 -10.11
C LEU A 4 5.08 2.34 -10.20
N ARG A 5 5.42 3.64 -10.20
CA ARG A 5 4.46 4.72 -10.36
C ARG A 5 3.65 4.57 -11.65
N ASP A 6 4.33 4.36 -12.77
CA ASP A 6 3.69 4.23 -14.08
C ASP A 6 2.78 2.97 -14.13
N HIS A 7 3.18 1.89 -13.45
CA HIS A 7 2.34 0.69 -13.27
C HIS A 7 1.08 0.99 -12.46
N CYS A 8 1.21 1.64 -11.29
CA CYS A 8 0.06 2.03 -10.48
C CYS A 8 -0.90 2.97 -11.22
N SER A 9 -0.36 3.93 -11.98
CA SER A 9 -1.16 4.82 -12.83
C SER A 9 -1.91 4.06 -13.92
N SER A 10 -1.28 3.03 -14.51
CA SER A 10 -1.93 2.17 -15.50
C SER A 10 -3.05 1.34 -14.89
N MET A 11 -2.82 0.73 -13.72
CA MET A 11 -3.87 -0.03 -13.00
C MET A 11 -5.05 0.88 -12.63
N ALA A 12 -4.79 2.07 -12.11
CA ALA A 12 -5.84 3.03 -11.76
C ALA A 12 -6.66 3.51 -12.98
N MET A 13 -6.05 3.57 -14.17
CA MET A 13 -6.77 3.88 -15.40
C MET A 13 -7.70 2.74 -15.83
N LEU A 14 -7.25 1.48 -15.70
CA LEU A 14 -8.09 0.31 -15.98
C LEU A 14 -9.25 0.24 -15.00
N GLU A 15 -8.99 0.46 -13.71
CA GLU A 15 -10.02 0.61 -12.67
C GLU A 15 -11.05 1.69 -13.00
N ALA A 16 -10.62 2.86 -13.47
CA ALA A 16 -11.54 3.93 -13.84
C ALA A 16 -12.47 3.57 -15.02
N ILE A 17 -12.07 2.60 -15.86
CA ILE A 17 -12.88 2.07 -16.95
C ILE A 17 -13.88 1.03 -16.43
N LEU A 18 -13.43 0.13 -15.54
CA LEU A 18 -14.22 -0.98 -15.02
C LEU A 18 -15.21 -0.53 -13.92
N SER A 19 -14.77 0.38 -13.06
CA SER A 19 -15.51 0.97 -11.94
C SER A 19 -15.45 2.51 -12.01
N PRO A 20 -16.37 3.14 -12.78
CA PRO A 20 -16.33 4.59 -13.01
C PRO A 20 -16.46 5.41 -11.74
N GLU A 21 -17.25 4.94 -10.77
CA GLU A 21 -17.45 5.60 -9.48
C GLU A 21 -16.20 5.45 -8.61
N TRP A 22 -15.59 6.58 -8.23
CA TRP A 22 -14.32 6.59 -7.49
C TRP A 22 -14.37 5.80 -6.18
N ALA A 23 -15.49 5.88 -5.47
CA ALA A 23 -15.67 5.22 -4.17
C ALA A 23 -15.62 3.69 -4.28
N ASP A 24 -15.91 3.14 -5.46
CA ASP A 24 -16.01 1.71 -5.71
C ASP A 24 -14.75 1.15 -6.40
N ARG A 25 -13.70 1.97 -6.58
CA ARG A 25 -12.44 1.53 -7.21
C ARG A 25 -11.56 0.80 -6.22
N TYR A 26 -11.01 -0.31 -6.69
CA TYR A 26 -10.06 -1.11 -5.93
C TYR A 26 -8.66 -0.49 -5.96
N TYR A 27 -8.23 0.02 -7.12
CA TYR A 27 -6.96 0.76 -7.27
C TYR A 27 -7.20 2.19 -7.76
N SER A 28 -6.47 3.15 -7.19
CA SER A 28 -6.58 4.57 -7.51
C SER A 28 -5.22 5.25 -7.60
N PHE A 29 -5.17 6.37 -8.33
CA PHE A 29 -3.97 7.20 -8.47
C PHE A 29 -4.36 8.68 -8.45
N ASP A 30 -3.76 9.44 -7.53
CA ASP A 30 -3.89 10.89 -7.42
C ASP A 30 -2.54 11.55 -7.74
N ALA A 31 -2.47 12.16 -8.92
CA ALA A 31 -1.28 12.90 -9.38
C ALA A 31 -1.08 14.25 -8.67
N HIS A 32 -2.04 14.68 -7.85
CA HIS A 32 -2.03 15.96 -7.14
C HIS A 32 -2.30 15.78 -5.64
N TRP A 33 -1.92 14.62 -5.08
CA TRP A 33 -2.10 14.27 -3.68
C TRP A 33 -1.63 15.39 -2.74
N SER A 34 -0.40 15.89 -2.98
CA SER A 34 0.15 17.02 -2.25
C SER A 34 1.13 17.82 -3.12
N ALA A 35 1.71 18.90 -2.57
CA ALA A 35 2.67 19.72 -3.28
C ALA A 35 3.96 18.93 -3.58
N GLY A 36 4.08 18.46 -4.83
CA GLY A 36 5.24 17.68 -5.29
C GLY A 36 5.16 16.19 -4.97
N GLU A 37 3.99 15.69 -4.57
CA GLU A 37 3.76 14.29 -4.26
C GLU A 37 2.57 13.73 -5.04
N GLU A 38 2.73 12.48 -5.48
CA GLU A 38 1.70 11.69 -6.14
C GLU A 38 1.39 10.49 -5.25
N MET A 39 0.14 10.03 -5.22
CA MET A 39 -0.26 8.88 -4.40
C MET A 39 -0.95 7.82 -5.24
N ALA A 40 -0.47 6.58 -5.16
CA ALA A 40 -1.26 5.41 -5.53
C ALA A 40 -1.92 4.82 -4.28
N SER A 41 -3.15 4.33 -4.39
CA SER A 41 -3.84 3.68 -3.29
C SER A 41 -4.62 2.46 -3.75
N MET A 42 -4.88 1.56 -2.79
CA MET A 42 -5.78 0.43 -2.94
C MET A 42 -6.64 0.31 -1.70
N ARG A 43 -7.89 -0.10 -1.91
CA ARG A 43 -8.81 -0.47 -0.84
C ARG A 43 -9.73 -1.58 -1.33
N ASP A 44 -9.92 -2.60 -0.52
CA ASP A 44 -10.74 -3.74 -0.89
C ASP A 44 -12.22 -3.62 -0.46
N GLY A 45 -12.55 -2.55 0.26
CA GLY A 45 -13.89 -2.31 0.81
C GLY A 45 -14.23 -3.14 2.06
N SER A 46 -13.32 -4.00 2.51
CA SER A 46 -13.46 -4.87 3.68
C SER A 46 -12.46 -4.58 4.80
N GLY A 47 -11.53 -3.64 4.57
CA GLY A 47 -10.63 -3.08 5.59
C GLY A 47 -9.16 -3.12 5.18
N ASP A 48 -8.82 -3.90 4.16
CA ASP A 48 -7.47 -3.98 3.64
C ASP A 48 -7.19 -2.81 2.71
N GLU A 49 -6.03 -2.21 2.87
CA GLU A 49 -5.62 -1.09 2.04
C GLU A 49 -4.10 -0.97 1.90
N TYR A 50 -3.67 -0.23 0.89
CA TYR A 50 -2.34 0.34 0.87
C TYR A 50 -2.33 1.74 0.29
N SER A 51 -1.27 2.50 0.63
CA SER A 51 -0.93 3.78 0.03
C SER A 51 0.55 3.80 -0.34
N ILE A 52 0.85 4.37 -1.51
CA ILE A 52 2.22 4.60 -1.99
C ILE A 52 2.37 6.07 -2.30
N VAL A 53 3.24 6.77 -1.57
CA VAL A 53 3.58 8.16 -1.82
C VAL A 53 4.86 8.22 -2.65
N PHE A 54 4.80 8.90 -3.79
CA PHE A 54 5.94 9.18 -4.66
C PHE A 54 6.34 10.65 -4.52
N SER A 55 7.62 10.92 -4.29
CA SER A 55 8.15 12.28 -4.16
C SER A 55 9.59 12.38 -4.68
N ASP A 56 10.15 13.59 -4.66
CA ASP A 56 11.57 13.82 -5.00
C ASP A 56 12.55 13.08 -4.07
N ALA A 57 12.11 12.76 -2.85
CA ALA A 57 12.90 12.02 -1.87
C ALA A 57 12.93 10.51 -2.16
N GLY A 58 11.94 9.98 -2.90
CA GLY A 58 11.84 8.57 -3.24
C GLY A 58 10.41 8.07 -3.24
N ALA A 59 10.19 6.87 -2.69
CA ALA A 59 8.85 6.31 -2.52
C ALA A 59 8.68 5.66 -1.15
N TYR A 60 7.51 5.85 -0.57
CA TYR A 60 7.07 5.27 0.70
C TYR A 60 5.82 4.44 0.45
N ILE A 61 5.77 3.23 1.00
CA ILE A 61 4.64 2.30 0.93
C ILE A 61 4.18 1.99 2.35
N ARG A 62 2.88 2.10 2.60
CA ARG A 62 2.23 1.51 3.78
C ARG A 62 1.14 0.54 3.34
N GLY A 63 1.13 -0.65 3.91
CA GLY A 63 0.07 -1.64 3.80
C GLY A 63 -0.61 -1.80 5.16
N PHE A 64 -1.91 -2.04 5.15
CA PHE A 64 -2.69 -2.39 6.31
C PHE A 64 -3.60 -3.55 5.94
N ALA A 65 -3.31 -4.71 6.54
CA ALA A 65 -4.18 -5.88 6.50
C ALA A 65 -5.00 -5.89 7.78
N HIS A 66 -6.31 -5.75 7.65
CA HIS A 66 -7.21 -5.53 8.79
C HIS A 66 -7.18 -6.71 9.76
N GLU A 67 -7.19 -7.93 9.22
CA GLU A 67 -7.25 -9.20 9.96
C GLU A 67 -5.87 -9.77 10.33
N SER A 68 -4.77 -9.07 9.99
CA SER A 68 -3.41 -9.53 10.28
C SER A 68 -3.13 -9.57 11.80
N ALA A 69 -2.31 -10.53 12.23
CA ALA A 69 -1.82 -10.60 13.61
C ALA A 69 -1.02 -9.35 14.03
N MET A 70 -0.45 -8.63 13.05
CA MET A 70 0.30 -7.39 13.24
C MET A 70 -0.58 -6.13 13.20
N SER A 71 -1.90 -6.30 13.04
CA SER A 71 -2.85 -5.19 13.04
C SER A 71 -2.75 -4.39 14.36
N PRO A 72 -2.61 -3.06 14.31
CA PRO A 72 -2.64 -2.21 15.50
C PRO A 72 -3.93 -2.33 16.30
N TYR A 73 -5.02 -2.84 15.70
CA TYR A 73 -6.31 -3.05 16.38
C TYR A 73 -6.39 -4.40 17.11
N ALA A 74 -5.48 -5.31 16.81
CA ALA A 74 -5.28 -6.55 17.56
C ALA A 74 -4.22 -6.40 18.68
N ASN A 75 -3.55 -5.24 18.74
CA ASN A 75 -2.41 -4.97 19.62
C ASN A 75 -2.60 -3.60 20.33
N ASP A 76 -1.67 -3.22 21.21
CA ASP A 76 -1.67 -1.90 21.85
C ASP A 76 -0.95 -0.83 20.98
N GLY A 77 -1.21 -0.84 19.68
CA GLY A 77 -0.61 0.06 18.68
C GLY A 77 0.16 -0.64 17.55
N PRO A 78 0.86 0.12 16.69
CA PRO A 78 1.57 -0.45 15.54
C PRO A 78 2.59 -1.50 15.98
N TRP A 79 2.70 -2.58 15.21
CA TRP A 79 3.61 -3.66 15.54
C TRP A 79 5.06 -3.15 15.67
N PRO A 80 5.82 -3.58 16.71
CA PRO A 80 7.19 -3.13 16.93
C PRO A 80 8.08 -3.34 15.70
N GLY A 81 8.80 -2.29 15.30
CA GLY A 81 9.72 -2.33 14.16
C GLY A 81 9.12 -1.86 12.84
N VAL A 82 7.79 -1.96 12.63
CA VAL A 82 7.15 -1.62 11.33
C VAL A 82 7.46 -0.19 10.90
N LEU A 83 7.38 0.77 11.82
CA LEU A 83 7.64 2.19 11.55
C LEU A 83 8.97 2.70 12.14
N ALA A 84 9.72 1.84 12.84
CA ALA A 84 10.83 2.29 13.69
C ALA A 84 12.02 2.85 12.90
N ASP A 85 12.32 2.22 11.76
CA ASP A 85 13.50 2.54 10.95
C ASP A 85 13.17 3.45 9.75
N VAL A 86 11.94 3.98 9.66
CA VAL A 86 11.53 4.84 8.55
C VAL A 86 12.39 6.12 8.54
N PRO A 87 13.08 6.42 7.42
CA PRO A 87 13.93 7.60 7.31
C PRO A 87 13.18 8.90 7.55
N ALA A 88 13.88 9.90 8.09
CA ALA A 88 13.30 11.22 8.38
C ALA A 88 12.66 11.90 7.15
N VAL A 89 13.13 11.59 5.94
CA VAL A 89 12.56 12.12 4.69
C VAL A 89 11.14 11.62 4.40
N PHE A 90 10.71 10.52 5.01
CA PHE A 90 9.35 9.97 4.91
C PHE A 90 8.54 10.13 6.20
N ARG A 91 9.04 10.92 7.17
CA ARG A 91 8.37 11.08 8.46
C ARG A 91 6.97 11.70 8.32
N SER A 92 6.81 12.64 7.38
CA SER A 92 5.50 13.21 7.04
C SER A 92 4.51 12.15 6.56
N CYS A 93 4.97 11.13 5.82
CA CYS A 93 4.11 10.03 5.39
C CYS A 93 3.68 9.15 6.57
N VAL A 94 4.50 9.00 7.60
CA VAL A 94 4.12 8.22 8.81
C VAL A 94 3.12 9.00 9.67
N GLU A 95 3.20 10.32 9.67
CA GLU A 95 2.35 11.23 10.45
C GLU A 95 1.12 11.71 9.70
N GLU A 96 0.94 11.26 8.45
CA GLU A 96 -0.14 11.67 7.57
C GLU A 96 -1.50 11.26 8.16
N PRO A 97 -2.38 12.21 8.49
CA PRO A 97 -3.70 11.91 9.04
C PRO A 97 -4.56 11.00 8.15
N ALA A 98 -4.38 11.05 6.83
CA ALA A 98 -5.11 10.17 5.91
C ALA A 98 -4.72 8.68 6.03
N PHE A 99 -3.63 8.35 6.72
CA PHE A 99 -3.16 6.98 6.94
C PHE A 99 -3.35 6.50 8.39
N ALA A 100 -4.13 7.25 9.16
CA ALA A 100 -4.50 6.94 10.54
C ALA A 100 -6.03 6.96 10.70
N ASP A 101 -6.52 6.36 11.79
CA ASP A 101 -7.93 6.51 12.17
C ASP A 101 -8.22 7.86 12.85
N GLU A 102 -9.46 8.02 13.31
CA GLU A 102 -9.95 9.24 13.94
C GLU A 102 -9.23 9.60 15.25
N ASP A 103 -8.64 8.61 15.94
CA ASP A 103 -7.86 8.80 17.17
C ASP A 103 -6.36 8.99 16.88
N GLY A 104 -5.97 8.95 15.61
CA GLY A 104 -4.58 9.08 15.16
C GLY A 104 -3.77 7.79 15.30
N MET A 105 -4.42 6.62 15.43
CA MET A 105 -3.74 5.34 15.36
C MET A 105 -3.34 5.06 13.91
N PRO A 106 -2.03 4.87 13.60
CA PRO A 106 -1.61 4.55 12.25
C PRO A 106 -2.17 3.21 11.80
N ALA A 107 -2.93 3.17 10.71
CA ALA A 107 -3.39 1.93 10.09
C ALA A 107 -2.24 1.34 9.29
N VAL A 108 -1.45 0.44 9.90
CA VAL A 108 -0.29 -0.15 9.25
C VAL A 108 0.05 -1.53 9.81
N THR A 109 0.31 -2.47 8.91
CA THR A 109 0.88 -3.79 9.22
C THR A 109 2.21 -3.99 8.50
N ALA A 110 2.34 -3.43 7.30
CA ALA A 110 3.55 -3.49 6.48
C ALA A 110 4.02 -2.08 6.08
N CYS A 111 5.33 -1.83 6.13
CA CYS A 111 5.91 -0.56 5.69
C CYS A 111 7.23 -0.80 4.95
N ALA A 112 7.37 -0.16 3.79
CA ALA A 112 8.60 -0.22 3.00
C ALA A 112 8.89 1.15 2.36
N TRP A 113 10.17 1.42 2.13
CA TRP A 113 10.59 2.67 1.49
C TRP A 113 11.78 2.45 0.58
N ARG A 114 11.96 3.39 -0.34
CA ARG A 114 13.13 3.46 -1.20
C ARG A 114 13.49 4.91 -1.43
N GLU A 115 14.62 5.35 -0.88
CA GLU A 115 15.11 6.71 -1.09
C GLU A 115 15.61 6.86 -2.53
N ARG A 116 15.68 8.11 -3.00
CA ARG A 116 16.26 8.43 -4.29
C ARG A 116 17.74 8.01 -4.31
N GLY A 117 18.06 7.13 -5.27
CA GLY A 117 19.42 6.61 -5.44
C GLY A 117 19.63 5.22 -4.84
N ASP A 118 18.72 4.75 -3.97
CA ASP A 118 18.77 3.38 -3.49
C ASP A 118 18.48 2.38 -4.61
N GLY A 119 19.21 1.26 -4.61
CA GLY A 119 19.00 0.17 -5.57
C GLY A 119 17.83 -0.76 -5.23
N ALA A 120 17.43 -0.81 -3.96
CA ALA A 120 16.46 -1.75 -3.43
C ALA A 120 15.48 -1.08 -2.46
N TRP A 121 14.33 -1.73 -2.24
CA TRP A 121 13.40 -1.37 -1.16
C TRP A 121 13.99 -1.80 0.19
N LYS A 122 13.69 -1.02 1.22
CA LYS A 122 14.03 -1.26 2.62
C LYS A 122 12.74 -1.38 3.42
N ALA A 123 12.80 -2.07 4.54
CA ALA A 123 11.74 -2.18 5.52
C ALA A 123 12.35 -2.12 6.92
N GLY A 124 11.51 -1.99 7.94
CA GLY A 124 11.95 -1.97 9.33
C GLY A 124 12.54 -3.31 9.79
N THR A 125 13.34 -3.25 10.84
CA THR A 125 13.81 -4.44 11.56
C THR A 125 12.67 -4.98 12.40
N ILE A 126 11.97 -6.00 11.90
CA ILE A 126 10.75 -6.54 12.50
C ILE A 126 11.00 -7.96 13.01
N GLU A 127 10.55 -8.23 14.24
CA GLU A 127 10.34 -9.59 14.72
C GLU A 127 8.91 -10.00 14.38
N PHE A 128 8.75 -10.74 13.27
CA PHE A 128 7.45 -11.19 12.80
C PHE A 128 6.87 -12.28 13.71
N PRO A 129 5.55 -12.27 13.97
CA PRO A 129 4.92 -13.37 14.71
C PRO A 129 4.94 -14.66 13.88
N ASP A 130 5.11 -15.79 14.56
CA ASP A 130 4.91 -17.12 13.97
C ASP A 130 3.46 -17.54 14.21
N ASP A 131 2.58 -17.14 13.29
CA ASP A 131 1.14 -17.41 13.32
C ASP A 131 0.73 -18.63 12.45
N GLY A 132 1.70 -19.24 11.76
CA GLY A 132 1.49 -20.34 10.83
C GLY A 132 0.76 -19.95 9.52
N ALA A 133 0.39 -18.68 9.32
CA ALA A 133 -0.30 -18.20 8.13
C ALA A 133 0.67 -17.86 6.98
N GLY A 134 1.93 -17.55 7.30
CA GLY A 134 3.01 -17.30 6.33
C GLY A 134 3.08 -15.86 5.80
N ASP A 135 2.02 -15.06 5.97
CA ASP A 135 1.94 -13.64 5.61
C ASP A 135 1.44 -12.81 6.82
N PRO A 136 2.20 -12.75 7.92
CA PRO A 136 1.73 -12.17 9.19
C PRO A 136 1.46 -10.67 9.12
N ASP A 137 2.02 -9.93 8.15
CA ASP A 137 1.75 -8.51 7.90
C ASP A 137 0.78 -8.25 6.73
N GLY A 138 0.35 -9.31 6.04
CA GLY A 138 -0.53 -9.25 4.87
C GLY A 138 0.10 -8.69 3.60
N SER A 139 1.42 -8.47 3.59
CA SER A 139 2.11 -7.80 2.49
C SER A 139 2.16 -8.64 1.22
N GLU A 140 2.15 -9.98 1.32
CA GLU A 140 2.13 -10.86 0.16
C GLU A 140 0.82 -10.68 -0.63
N TYR A 141 -0.31 -10.62 0.06
CA TYR A 141 -1.61 -10.33 -0.55
C TYR A 141 -1.71 -8.88 -1.05
N LEU A 142 -1.46 -7.90 -0.16
CA LEU A 142 -1.64 -6.48 -0.45
C LEU A 142 -0.80 -6.01 -1.64
N PHE A 143 0.45 -6.46 -1.73
CA PHE A 143 1.41 -5.99 -2.74
C PHE A 143 1.53 -6.93 -3.95
N ARG A 144 0.69 -7.96 -4.04
CA ARG A 144 0.73 -8.96 -5.12
C ARG A 144 0.81 -8.35 -6.52
N LEU A 145 -0.09 -7.40 -6.84
CA LEU A 145 -0.10 -6.73 -8.16
C LEU A 145 0.97 -5.63 -8.32
N LEU A 146 1.64 -5.23 -7.24
CA LEU A 146 2.82 -4.35 -7.32
C LEU A 146 4.07 -5.16 -7.69
N ALA A 147 4.13 -6.41 -7.21
CA ALA A 147 5.21 -7.36 -7.47
C ALA A 147 5.05 -8.03 -8.85
N ASP A 148 3.89 -8.63 -9.13
CA ASP A 148 3.55 -9.20 -10.43
C ASP A 148 2.91 -8.14 -11.33
N ARG A 149 3.72 -7.56 -12.20
CA ARG A 149 3.31 -6.50 -13.13
C ARG A 149 2.94 -7.01 -14.52
N ALA A 150 2.76 -8.33 -14.66
CA ALA A 150 2.25 -8.89 -15.90
C ALA A 150 0.82 -8.38 -16.16
N PRO A 151 0.47 -7.97 -17.39
CA PRO A 151 -0.91 -7.59 -17.72
C PRO A 151 -1.93 -8.67 -17.35
N GLU A 152 -1.54 -9.95 -17.51
CA GLU A 152 -2.37 -11.10 -17.18
C GLU A 152 -2.65 -11.21 -15.66
N ALA A 153 -1.80 -10.65 -14.81
CA ALA A 153 -2.03 -10.62 -13.37
C ALA A 153 -3.18 -9.66 -13.00
N PHE A 154 -3.21 -8.49 -13.64
CA PHE A 154 -4.33 -7.56 -13.51
C PHE A 154 -5.59 -8.10 -14.16
N GLN A 155 -5.49 -8.72 -15.35
CA GLN A 155 -6.64 -9.35 -16.01
C GLN A 155 -7.32 -10.37 -15.10
N ARG A 156 -6.56 -11.33 -14.54
CA ARG A 156 -7.12 -12.33 -13.62
C ARG A 156 -7.81 -11.68 -12.41
N PHE A 157 -7.17 -10.68 -11.81
CA PHE A 157 -7.78 -9.92 -10.72
C PHE A 157 -9.11 -9.29 -11.15
N ALA A 158 -9.13 -8.61 -12.29
CA ALA A 158 -10.32 -7.91 -12.77
C ALA A 158 -11.46 -8.89 -13.12
N GLU A 159 -11.14 -10.02 -13.75
CA GLU A 159 -12.10 -11.07 -14.05
C GLU A 159 -12.70 -11.67 -12.77
N ASP A 160 -11.87 -11.95 -11.77
CA ASP A 160 -12.32 -12.51 -10.49
C ASP A 160 -13.13 -11.50 -9.66
N TYR A 161 -12.69 -10.25 -9.59
CA TYR A 161 -13.31 -9.23 -8.73
C TYR A 161 -14.59 -8.65 -9.31
N TYR A 162 -14.62 -8.35 -10.61
CA TYR A 162 -15.77 -7.75 -11.27
C TYR A 162 -16.74 -8.77 -11.89
N ASP A 163 -16.41 -10.07 -11.87
CA ASP A 163 -17.20 -11.15 -12.45
C ASP A 163 -17.56 -10.89 -13.94
N ILE A 164 -16.57 -10.38 -14.69
CA ILE A 164 -16.69 -10.09 -16.13
C ILE A 164 -15.44 -10.57 -16.89
N PRO A 165 -15.57 -11.03 -18.15
CA PRO A 165 -14.40 -11.27 -18.98
C PRO A 165 -13.75 -9.95 -19.41
N VAL A 166 -12.42 -9.88 -19.37
CA VAL A 166 -11.66 -8.65 -19.69
C VAL A 166 -10.59 -8.90 -20.75
#